data_AF-A0A0K1EAX5-F1
#
_entry.id   AF-A0A0K1EAX5-F1
#
_cell.length_a   1.000
_cell.length_b   1.000
_cell.length_c   1.000
_cell.angle_alpha   90.00
_cell.angle_beta   90.00
_cell.angle_gamma   90.00
#
_symmetry.space_group_name_H-M   'P 1'
#
loop_
_entity.id
_entity.type
_entity.pdbx_description
1 polymer ?
#
loop_
_entity_poly.entity_id
_entity_poly.type
_entity_poly.pdbx_seq_one_letter_code
_entity_poly.pdbx_strand_id
1 'polypeptide(L)'
;MSLQDLLLLIHVDPSVVPCYRTALSALSSNWEIRPIFAGAFSSAYVQLASSLRSPGGHLLEPLLSYCGASPCESYRRIVAVSFSAGYALVREILSGPDARQLAGWIALDSGHAALTTERMPLDVHMDPFVRLARRALAGEALLWFGHSDVKTPQQGPGAFASTTQFGLELLRLLKAEPTEQPTRFVSPLLVVKGHDLRQDDRAEHIAALREWGPAFTTSALAALDGVAPLEVARGTAQIEGGDGPIL
;
A
#
# COMPACT_ATOMS: atom_id res chain seq x y z
N MET A 1 -2.32 -30.27 4.53
CA MET A 1 -3.16 -29.06 4.48
C MET A 1 -2.42 -28.03 3.64
N SER A 2 -3.07 -27.38 2.68
CA SER A 2 -2.42 -26.29 1.94
C SER A 2 -2.20 -25.12 2.89
N LEU A 3 -0.99 -24.55 2.91
CA LEU A 3 -0.72 -23.32 3.66
C LEU A 3 -1.63 -22.20 3.14
N GLN A 4 -2.17 -21.40 4.05
CA GLN A 4 -2.98 -20.22 3.74
C GLN A 4 -2.08 -19.00 3.47
N ASP A 5 -2.62 -17.96 2.84
CA ASP A 5 -1.93 -16.67 2.68
C ASP A 5 -2.38 -15.67 3.76
N LEU A 6 -1.52 -14.74 4.14
CA LEU A 6 -1.82 -13.69 5.12
C LEU A 6 -1.80 -12.30 4.49
N LEU A 7 -2.86 -11.54 4.74
CA LEU A 7 -2.97 -10.12 4.45
C LEU A 7 -2.92 -9.32 5.76
N LEU A 8 -1.82 -8.61 5.98
CA LEU A 8 -1.71 -7.62 7.05
C LEU A 8 -2.34 -6.30 6.56
N LEU A 9 -3.49 -5.91 7.10
CA LEU A 9 -4.19 -4.70 6.71
C LEU A 9 -3.90 -3.60 7.75
N ILE A 10 -3.00 -2.66 7.41
CA ILE A 10 -2.34 -1.77 8.35
C ILE A 10 -2.92 -0.36 8.27
N HIS A 11 -3.15 0.24 9.45
CA HIS A 11 -3.78 1.54 9.65
C HIS A 11 -5.22 1.58 9.17
N VAL A 12 -6.00 0.59 9.60
CA VAL A 12 -7.41 0.49 9.26
C VAL A 12 -8.27 0.22 10.48
N ASP A 13 -9.51 0.70 10.43
CA ASP A 13 -10.53 0.28 11.38
C ASP A 13 -11.03 -1.15 11.02
N PRO A 14 -11.20 -2.08 11.99
CA PRO A 14 -11.68 -3.43 11.71
C PRO A 14 -13.01 -3.49 10.94
N SER A 15 -13.85 -2.44 10.97
CA SER A 15 -15.09 -2.34 10.21
C SER A 15 -14.91 -2.38 8.69
N VAL A 16 -13.70 -2.14 8.16
CA VAL A 16 -13.46 -2.29 6.71
C VAL A 16 -13.13 -3.72 6.30
N VAL A 17 -12.78 -4.61 7.24
CA VAL A 17 -12.39 -6.00 6.91
C VAL A 17 -13.45 -6.73 6.08
N PRO A 18 -14.77 -6.60 6.32
CA PRO A 18 -15.78 -7.24 5.48
C PRO A 18 -15.72 -6.86 3.99
N CYS A 19 -15.38 -5.62 3.64
CA CYS A 19 -15.30 -5.23 2.22
C CYS A 19 -14.09 -5.86 1.53
N TYR A 20 -12.94 -5.97 2.24
CA TYR A 20 -11.78 -6.71 1.74
C TYR A 20 -12.07 -8.21 1.63
N ARG A 21 -12.72 -8.84 2.63
CA ARG A 21 -13.12 -10.26 2.53
C ARG A 21 -14.00 -10.52 1.33
N THR A 22 -14.97 -9.64 1.08
CA THR A 22 -15.86 -9.73 -0.09
C THR A 22 -15.05 -9.60 -1.38
N ALA A 23 -14.19 -8.59 -1.49
CA ALA A 23 -13.37 -8.39 -2.69
C ALA A 23 -12.38 -9.54 -2.95
N LEU A 24 -11.82 -10.16 -1.90
CA LEU A 24 -10.87 -11.27 -2.01
C LEU A 24 -11.56 -12.62 -2.27
N SER A 25 -12.88 -12.74 -2.06
CA SER A 25 -13.62 -13.97 -2.34
C SER A 25 -13.62 -14.40 -3.82
N ALA A 26 -13.24 -13.47 -4.71
CA ALA A 26 -13.04 -13.75 -6.14
C ALA A 26 -11.71 -14.47 -6.43
N LEU A 27 -10.78 -14.52 -5.47
CA LEU A 27 -9.50 -15.20 -5.62
C LEU A 27 -9.61 -16.69 -5.24
N SER A 28 -8.82 -17.54 -5.88
CA SER A 28 -8.73 -18.97 -5.54
C SER A 28 -7.97 -19.21 -4.23
N SER A 29 -7.08 -18.29 -3.86
CA SER A 29 -6.27 -18.35 -2.65
C SER A 29 -7.10 -18.04 -1.40
N ASN A 30 -6.90 -18.81 -0.32
CA ASN A 30 -7.53 -18.53 0.98
C ASN A 30 -6.68 -17.52 1.77
N TRP A 31 -7.23 -16.32 1.98
CA TRP A 31 -6.56 -15.22 2.66
C TRP A 31 -7.09 -15.03 4.09
N GLU A 32 -6.20 -15.18 5.06
CA GLU A 32 -6.42 -14.65 6.40
C GLU A 32 -6.17 -13.14 6.39
N ILE A 33 -7.07 -12.35 6.98
CA ILE A 33 -6.93 -10.89 7.06
C ILE A 33 -6.75 -10.48 8.51
N ARG A 34 -5.67 -9.75 8.80
CA ARG A 34 -5.36 -9.21 10.13
C ARG A 34 -5.29 -7.69 10.09
N PRO A 35 -6.30 -6.98 10.61
CA PRO A 35 -6.24 -5.54 10.74
C PRO A 35 -5.26 -5.14 11.86
N ILE A 36 -4.46 -4.11 11.62
CA ILE A 36 -3.53 -3.53 12.58
C ILE A 36 -3.81 -2.04 12.68
N PHE A 37 -4.11 -1.55 13.88
CA PHE A 37 -4.27 -0.13 14.16
C PHE A 37 -3.45 0.26 15.39
N ALA A 38 -2.37 1.01 15.18
CA ALA A 38 -1.47 1.45 16.24
C ALA A 38 -1.77 2.88 16.73
N GLY A 39 -2.50 3.66 15.92
CA GLY A 39 -2.76 5.08 16.15
C GLY A 39 -2.93 5.87 14.86
N ALA A 40 -3.17 7.18 15.03
CA ALA A 40 -3.51 8.10 13.93
C ALA A 40 -2.31 8.54 13.07
N PHE A 41 -1.10 8.55 13.63
CA PHE A 41 0.10 9.07 12.95
C PHE A 41 1.15 8.00 12.72
N SER A 42 2.07 8.25 11.78
CA SER A 42 3.16 7.33 11.44
C SER A 42 4.09 7.04 12.62
N SER A 43 4.25 7.99 13.54
CA SER A 43 5.02 7.82 14.78
C SER A 43 4.50 6.68 15.65
N ALA A 44 3.19 6.43 15.69
CA ALA A 44 2.62 5.33 16.46
C ALA A 44 3.04 3.95 15.90
N TYR A 45 3.17 3.84 14.58
CA TYR A 45 3.64 2.62 13.92
C TYR A 45 5.15 2.39 14.11
N VAL A 46 5.94 3.47 14.12
CA VAL A 46 7.37 3.39 14.48
C VAL A 46 7.54 2.95 15.93
N GLN A 47 6.74 3.49 16.85
CA GLN A 47 6.76 3.08 18.26
C GLN A 47 6.33 1.63 18.45
N LEU A 48 5.26 1.19 17.76
CA LEU A 48 4.84 -0.22 17.76
C LEU A 48 5.96 -1.13 17.23
N ALA A 49 6.60 -0.76 16.11
CA ALA A 49 7.72 -1.52 15.59
C ALA A 49 8.87 -1.60 16.60
N SER A 50 9.21 -0.48 17.24
CA SER A 50 10.26 -0.43 18.26
C SER A 50 9.94 -1.28 19.50
N SER A 51 8.68 -1.35 19.93
CA SER A 51 8.30 -2.13 21.11
C SER A 51 8.25 -3.63 20.86
N LEU A 52 7.98 -4.04 19.61
CA LEU A 52 7.90 -5.44 19.21
C LEU A 52 9.23 -6.02 18.71
N ARG A 53 10.19 -5.17 18.33
CA ARG A 53 11.45 -5.61 17.73
C ARG A 53 12.24 -6.52 18.69
N SER A 54 12.57 -7.71 18.21
CA SER A 54 13.40 -8.67 18.95
C SER A 54 14.86 -8.18 19.06
N PRO A 55 15.67 -8.75 19.97
CA PRO A 55 17.10 -8.40 20.06
C PRO A 55 17.89 -8.59 18.75
N GLY A 56 17.46 -9.50 17.87
CA GLY A 56 18.05 -9.72 16.55
C GLY A 56 17.54 -8.75 15.47
N GLY A 57 16.70 -7.78 15.82
CA GLY A 57 16.12 -6.83 14.88
C GLY A 57 14.89 -7.33 14.13
N HIS A 58 14.43 -8.57 14.38
CA HIS A 58 13.23 -9.13 13.76
C HIS A 58 11.96 -8.49 14.34
N LEU A 59 10.98 -8.25 13.49
CA LEU A 59 9.71 -7.60 13.78
C LEU A 59 8.51 -8.43 13.33
N LEU A 60 8.62 -9.21 12.26
CA LEU A 60 7.45 -9.85 11.65
C LEU A 60 6.79 -10.87 12.59
N GLU A 61 7.57 -11.79 13.16
CA GLU A 61 7.05 -12.81 14.08
C GLU A 61 6.41 -12.19 15.35
N PRO A 62 7.05 -11.25 16.07
CA PRO A 62 6.39 -10.49 17.14
C PRO A 62 5.12 -9.76 16.70
N LEU A 63 5.10 -9.20 15.49
CA LEU A 63 3.92 -8.51 14.94
C LEU A 63 2.77 -9.46 14.66
N LEU A 64 3.04 -10.66 14.14
CA LEU A 64 2.03 -11.70 13.93
C LEU A 64 1.39 -12.12 15.25
N SER A 65 2.22 -12.33 16.28
CA SER A 65 1.73 -12.61 17.64
C SER A 65 0.87 -11.45 18.18
N TYR A 66 1.31 -10.20 18.01
CA TYR A 66 0.57 -9.00 18.42
C TYR A 66 -0.82 -8.91 17.79
N CYS A 67 -0.97 -9.24 16.50
CA CYS A 67 -2.26 -9.19 15.80
C CYS A 67 -3.07 -10.50 15.86
N GLY A 68 -2.60 -11.49 16.63
CA GLY A 68 -3.27 -12.78 16.80
C GLY A 68 -3.26 -13.67 15.55
N ALA A 69 -2.27 -13.50 14.69
CA ALA A 69 -1.98 -14.39 13.57
C ALA A 69 -1.15 -15.60 14.03
N SER A 70 -1.10 -16.64 13.21
CA SER A 70 -0.20 -17.76 13.42
C SER A 70 1.27 -17.36 13.16
N PRO A 71 2.26 -18.19 13.52
CA PRO A 71 3.66 -17.98 13.16
C PRO A 71 3.90 -17.90 11.66
N CYS A 72 4.99 -17.25 11.23
CA CYS A 72 5.30 -17.01 9.82
C CYS A 72 5.27 -18.29 8.97
N GLU A 73 5.75 -19.42 9.49
CA GLU A 73 5.80 -20.72 8.80
C GLU A 73 4.42 -21.33 8.52
N SER A 74 3.37 -20.80 9.14
CA SER A 74 1.98 -21.21 8.89
C SER A 74 1.41 -20.62 7.60
N TYR A 75 2.13 -19.66 6.99
CA TYR A 75 1.68 -18.95 5.80
C TYR A 75 2.56 -19.25 4.61
N ARG A 76 1.92 -19.42 3.44
CA ARG A 76 2.64 -19.53 2.17
C ARG A 76 3.27 -18.19 1.79
N ARG A 77 2.53 -17.10 1.99
CA ARG A 77 2.93 -15.72 1.68
C ARG A 77 2.34 -14.77 2.71
N ILE A 78 3.08 -13.71 3.01
CA ILE A 78 2.63 -12.59 3.83
C ILE A 78 2.69 -11.33 2.98
N VAL A 79 1.56 -10.66 2.80
CA VAL A 79 1.45 -9.40 2.06
C VAL A 79 0.97 -8.30 3.02
N ALA A 80 1.64 -7.15 2.96
CA ALA A 80 1.19 -5.97 3.68
C ALA A 80 0.33 -5.10 2.77
N VAL A 81 -0.83 -4.68 3.26
CA VAL A 81 -1.65 -3.61 2.67
C VAL A 81 -1.66 -2.46 3.68
N SER A 82 -1.24 -1.27 3.28
CA SER A 82 -1.25 -0.12 4.19
C SER A 82 -2.09 1.02 3.65
N PHE A 83 -2.77 1.70 4.57
CA PHE A 83 -3.49 2.95 4.31
C PHE A 83 -2.80 4.11 5.04
N SER A 84 -2.75 5.31 4.43
CA SER A 84 -2.27 6.54 5.08
C SER A 84 -0.96 6.31 5.87
N ALA A 85 -0.93 6.56 7.18
CA ALA A 85 0.23 6.41 8.05
C ALA A 85 0.78 4.98 8.22
N GLY A 86 0.06 3.96 7.77
CA GLY A 86 0.45 2.54 7.90
C GLY A 86 1.74 2.18 7.16
N TYR A 87 2.14 2.97 6.16
CA TYR A 87 3.42 2.77 5.43
C TYR A 87 4.61 2.73 6.38
N ALA A 88 4.54 3.42 7.53
CA ALA A 88 5.63 3.48 8.48
C ALA A 88 5.93 2.09 9.08
N LEU A 89 4.91 1.28 9.41
CA LEU A 89 5.15 -0.09 9.87
C LEU A 89 5.77 -0.95 8.77
N VAL A 90 5.30 -0.79 7.54
CA VAL A 90 5.86 -1.51 6.38
C VAL A 90 7.33 -1.13 6.18
N ARG A 91 7.67 0.16 6.28
CA ARG A 91 9.05 0.64 6.22
C ARG A 91 9.92 -0.04 7.28
N GLU A 92 9.43 -0.14 8.52
CA GLU A 92 10.16 -0.78 9.63
C GLU A 92 10.41 -2.27 9.41
N ILE A 93 9.49 -2.98 8.74
CA ILE A 93 9.68 -4.38 8.32
C ILE A 93 10.70 -4.46 7.19
N LEU A 94 10.55 -3.65 6.14
CA LEU A 94 11.43 -3.64 4.95
C LEU A 94 12.85 -3.14 5.23
N SER A 95 13.05 -2.45 6.34
CA SER A 95 14.37 -1.98 6.80
C SER A 95 15.11 -3.05 7.61
N GLY A 96 14.40 -4.08 8.06
CA GLY A 96 14.93 -5.12 8.94
C GLY A 96 15.27 -6.44 8.23
N PRO A 97 15.71 -7.44 9.00
CA PRO A 97 16.04 -8.78 8.49
C PRO A 97 14.83 -9.51 7.89
N ASP A 98 13.60 -9.12 8.24
CA ASP A 98 12.37 -9.76 7.76
C ASP A 98 11.90 -9.26 6.39
N ALA A 99 12.61 -8.31 5.78
CA ALA A 99 12.19 -7.70 4.52
C ALA A 99 11.88 -8.73 3.42
N ARG A 100 12.62 -9.86 3.39
CA ARG A 100 12.41 -10.95 2.42
C ARG A 100 11.21 -11.84 2.72
N GLN A 101 10.71 -11.84 3.95
CA GLN A 101 9.53 -12.63 4.34
C GLN A 101 8.22 -11.99 3.85
N LEU A 102 8.23 -10.67 3.58
CA LEU A 102 7.13 -10.04 2.85
C LEU A 102 7.19 -10.44 1.37
N ALA A 103 6.13 -11.10 0.93
CA ALA A 103 5.86 -11.39 -0.47
C ALA A 103 5.45 -10.14 -1.24
N GLY A 104 5.00 -9.08 -0.54
CA GLY A 104 4.81 -7.79 -1.16
C GLY A 104 4.14 -6.72 -0.31
N TRP A 105 3.98 -5.56 -0.91
CA TRP A 105 3.30 -4.40 -0.35
C TRP A 105 2.31 -3.80 -1.34
N ILE A 106 1.10 -3.53 -0.86
CA ILE A 106 0.06 -2.79 -1.57
C ILE A 106 -0.19 -1.50 -0.77
N ALA A 107 0.16 -0.37 -1.35
CA ALA A 107 -0.06 0.93 -0.75
C ALA A 107 -1.37 1.53 -1.25
N LEU A 108 -2.26 1.86 -0.31
CA LEU A 108 -3.52 2.54 -0.58
C LEU A 108 -3.40 3.96 -0.07
N ASP A 109 -2.96 4.88 -0.93
CA ASP A 109 -2.68 6.26 -0.56
C ASP A 109 -1.83 6.31 0.73
N SER A 110 -0.76 5.53 0.73
CA SER A 110 0.04 5.20 1.91
C SER A 110 1.52 5.20 1.56
N GLY A 111 2.19 6.32 1.75
CA GLY A 111 3.60 6.46 1.43
C GLY A 111 4.03 7.90 1.56
N HIS A 112 4.78 8.21 2.61
CA HIS A 112 5.30 9.54 2.86
C HIS A 112 6.78 9.48 3.21
N ALA A 113 7.48 10.57 2.95
CA ALA A 113 8.86 10.75 3.34
C ALA A 113 9.03 12.16 3.91
N ALA A 114 10.06 12.36 4.72
CA ALA A 114 10.53 13.71 4.98
C ALA A 114 11.12 14.27 3.68
N LEU A 115 11.20 15.60 3.60
CA LEU A 115 11.61 16.31 2.41
C LEU A 115 13.07 16.76 2.49
N THR A 116 13.77 16.78 1.35
CA THR A 116 15.02 17.50 1.18
C THR A 116 14.78 19.01 1.18
N THR A 117 15.86 19.79 1.15
CA THR A 117 15.81 21.25 0.92
C THR A 117 15.14 21.62 -0.39
N GLU A 118 15.26 20.77 -1.42
CA GLU A 118 14.64 20.91 -2.74
C GLU A 118 13.20 20.39 -2.79
N ARG A 119 12.64 19.97 -1.65
CA ARG A 119 11.29 19.39 -1.53
C ARG A 119 11.11 18.08 -2.30
N MET A 120 12.17 17.29 -2.37
CA MET A 120 12.11 15.90 -2.84
C MET A 120 11.97 14.94 -1.66
N PRO A 121 11.31 13.77 -1.82
CA PRO A 121 11.33 12.73 -0.79
C PRO A 121 12.76 12.33 -0.44
N LEU A 122 13.10 12.21 0.85
CA LEU A 122 14.43 11.79 1.28
C LEU A 122 14.72 10.33 0.90
N ASP A 123 15.78 10.12 0.11
CA ASP A 123 16.22 8.79 -0.36
C ASP A 123 16.32 7.74 0.75
N VAL A 124 16.81 8.10 1.93
CA VAL A 124 16.93 7.17 3.07
C VAL A 124 15.57 6.64 3.56
N HIS A 125 14.49 7.41 3.40
CA HIS A 125 13.14 6.93 3.69
C HIS A 125 12.57 6.10 2.54
N MET A 126 13.04 6.32 1.31
CA MET A 126 12.61 5.62 0.10
C MET A 126 13.29 4.26 -0.06
N ASP A 127 14.53 4.13 0.39
CA ASP A 127 15.42 3.00 0.14
C ASP A 127 14.82 1.61 0.44
N PRO A 128 14.13 1.37 1.57
CA PRO A 128 13.45 0.09 1.81
C PRO A 128 12.41 -0.28 0.74
N PHE A 129 11.68 0.72 0.23
CA PHE A 129 10.66 0.56 -0.80
C PHE A 129 11.28 0.41 -2.20
N VAL A 130 12.36 1.12 -2.48
CA VAL A 130 13.13 0.95 -3.72
C VAL A 130 13.70 -0.46 -3.82
N ARG A 131 14.20 -1.04 -2.72
CA ARG A 131 14.63 -2.45 -2.69
C ARG A 131 13.48 -3.41 -2.97
N LEU A 132 12.30 -3.18 -2.40
CA LEU A 132 11.11 -3.98 -2.69
C LEU A 132 10.69 -3.85 -4.16
N ALA A 133 10.70 -2.63 -4.71
CA ALA A 133 10.37 -2.39 -6.10
C ALA A 133 11.33 -3.10 -7.07
N ARG A 134 12.63 -3.14 -6.76
CA ARG A 134 13.62 -3.91 -7.53
C ARG A 134 13.34 -5.42 -7.47
N ARG A 135 12.94 -5.95 -6.31
CA ARG A 135 12.48 -7.34 -6.20
C ARG A 135 11.24 -7.59 -7.05
N ALA A 136 10.31 -6.64 -7.09
CA ALA A 136 9.13 -6.75 -7.95
C ALA A 136 9.46 -6.73 -9.45
N LEU A 137 10.44 -5.92 -9.87
CA LEU A 137 10.97 -5.98 -11.24
C LEU A 137 11.63 -7.31 -11.56
N ALA A 138 12.27 -7.95 -10.57
CA ALA A 138 12.87 -9.27 -10.70
C ALA A 138 11.87 -10.43 -10.62
N GLY A 139 10.58 -10.18 -10.39
CA GLY A 139 9.57 -11.23 -10.24
C GLY A 139 9.50 -11.85 -8.84
N GLU A 140 10.19 -11.29 -7.85
CA GLU A 140 10.39 -11.89 -6.51
C GLU A 140 9.43 -11.38 -5.44
N ALA A 141 8.73 -10.28 -5.70
CA ALA A 141 7.80 -9.65 -4.75
C ALA A 141 6.74 -8.83 -5.48
N LEU A 142 5.66 -8.48 -4.78
CA LEU A 142 4.63 -7.54 -5.26
C LEU A 142 4.91 -6.13 -4.70
N LEU A 143 4.80 -5.11 -5.55
CA LEU A 143 4.69 -3.72 -5.16
C LEU A 143 3.61 -3.03 -5.99
N TRP A 144 2.46 -2.75 -5.40
CA TRP A 144 1.39 -2.00 -6.04
C TRP A 144 1.11 -0.74 -5.23
N PHE A 145 1.39 0.42 -5.80
CA PHE A 145 1.34 1.71 -5.12
C PHE A 145 0.25 2.59 -5.71
N GLY A 146 -0.91 2.64 -5.04
CA GLY A 146 -1.97 3.59 -5.31
C GLY A 146 -1.73 4.90 -4.57
N HIS A 147 -1.80 6.03 -5.26
CA HIS A 147 -1.67 7.37 -4.66
C HIS A 147 -2.78 8.30 -5.11
N SER A 148 -2.88 9.46 -4.48
CA SER A 148 -3.80 10.53 -4.84
C SER A 148 -3.14 11.89 -4.64
N ASP A 149 -3.68 12.92 -5.28
CA ASP A 149 -3.24 14.32 -5.17
C ASP A 149 -3.74 15.02 -3.90
N VAL A 150 -4.13 14.25 -2.89
CA VAL A 150 -4.49 14.74 -1.55
C VAL A 150 -3.36 15.62 -1.01
N LYS A 151 -3.73 16.85 -0.63
CA LYS A 151 -2.76 17.86 -0.19
C LYS A 151 -2.18 17.50 1.18
N THR A 152 -0.87 17.62 1.29
CA THR A 152 -0.14 17.45 2.56
C THR A 152 0.55 18.75 2.95
N PRO A 153 0.91 18.96 4.22
CA PRO A 153 1.77 20.07 4.63
C PRO A 153 3.11 20.02 3.88
N GLN A 154 3.37 21.04 3.05
CA GLN A 154 4.60 21.15 2.25
C GLN A 154 5.64 22.09 2.88
N GLN A 155 5.34 22.68 4.04
CA GLN A 155 6.19 23.67 4.71
C GLN A 155 6.09 23.53 6.24
N GLY A 156 7.13 23.99 6.94
CA GLY A 156 7.19 24.00 8.41
C GLY A 156 7.63 22.67 9.06
N PRO A 157 7.62 22.59 10.39
CA PRO A 157 8.17 21.47 11.18
C PRO A 157 7.41 20.13 11.05
N GLY A 158 6.37 20.09 10.21
CA GLY A 158 5.62 18.88 9.87
C GLY A 158 5.51 18.68 8.36
N ALA A 159 6.41 19.24 7.56
CA ALA A 159 6.40 19.07 6.12
C ALA A 159 6.78 17.63 5.71
N PHE A 160 6.03 17.04 4.79
CA PHE A 160 6.32 15.72 4.25
C PHE A 160 5.79 15.55 2.83
N ALA A 161 6.44 14.65 2.08
CA ALA A 161 6.07 14.31 0.72
C ALA A 161 4.66 13.71 0.67
N SER A 162 3.84 14.17 -0.28
CA SER A 162 2.57 13.51 -0.62
C SER A 162 2.82 12.11 -1.20
N THR A 163 1.77 11.30 -1.28
CA THR A 163 1.83 9.98 -1.90
C THR A 163 2.15 10.09 -3.40
N THR A 164 1.65 11.11 -4.09
CA THR A 164 2.07 11.44 -5.47
C THR A 164 3.57 11.72 -5.55
N GLN A 165 4.13 12.59 -4.70
CA GLN A 165 5.57 12.88 -4.68
C GLN A 165 6.40 11.61 -4.40
N PHE A 166 5.95 10.78 -3.45
CA PHE A 166 6.58 9.51 -3.13
C PHE A 166 6.58 8.55 -4.33
N GLY A 167 5.44 8.39 -5.01
CA GLY A 167 5.31 7.51 -6.18
C GLY A 167 6.19 7.94 -7.35
N LEU A 168 6.24 9.25 -7.64
CA LEU A 168 7.09 9.81 -8.68
C LEU A 168 8.58 9.61 -8.36
N GLU A 169 8.98 9.83 -7.10
CA GLU A 169 10.36 9.65 -6.68
C GLU A 169 10.78 8.18 -6.70
N LEU A 170 9.89 7.26 -6.33
CA LEU A 170 10.11 5.83 -6.47
C LEU A 170 10.43 5.47 -7.93
N LEU A 171 9.65 5.97 -8.89
CA LEU A 171 9.88 5.73 -10.33
C LEU A 171 11.22 6.32 -10.80
N ARG A 172 11.55 7.55 -10.37
CA ARG A 172 12.83 8.20 -10.66
C ARG A 172 14.02 7.37 -10.17
N LEU A 173 13.97 6.90 -8.92
CA LEU A 173 15.03 6.07 -8.31
C LEU A 173 15.18 4.69 -8.96
N LEU A 174 14.13 4.20 -9.61
CA LEU A 174 14.17 2.99 -10.43
C LEU A 174 14.71 3.23 -11.85
N LYS A 175 15.01 4.47 -12.22
CA LYS A 175 15.31 4.88 -13.61
C LYS A 175 14.20 4.48 -14.57
N ALA A 176 12.99 4.38 -14.05
CA ALA A 176 11.80 4.22 -14.84
C ALA A 176 11.41 5.66 -15.20
N GLU A 177 11.85 6.17 -16.37
CA GLU A 177 11.66 7.57 -16.77
C GLU A 177 10.19 8.02 -16.61
N PRO A 178 9.90 9.14 -15.92
CA PRO A 178 8.53 9.62 -15.78
C PRO A 178 7.98 9.99 -17.16
N THR A 179 6.82 9.43 -17.50
CA THR A 179 5.99 9.96 -18.60
C THR A 179 4.93 10.85 -17.98
N GLU A 180 4.40 11.82 -18.73
CA GLU A 180 3.43 12.82 -18.28
C GLU A 180 2.09 12.22 -17.75
N GLN A 181 1.95 10.89 -17.69
CA GLN A 181 0.74 10.21 -17.24
C GLN A 181 0.85 9.69 -15.80
N PRO A 182 -0.15 9.96 -14.93
CA PRO A 182 -0.15 9.59 -13.52
C PRO A 182 -0.39 8.08 -13.25
N THR A 183 -0.49 7.24 -14.29
CA THR A 183 -0.64 5.78 -14.13
C THR A 183 0.46 5.04 -14.87
N ARG A 184 1.28 4.28 -14.14
CA ARG A 184 2.33 3.44 -14.70
C ARG A 184 2.19 1.98 -14.27
N PHE A 185 1.89 1.14 -15.25
CA PHE A 185 2.16 -0.29 -15.18
C PHE A 185 3.62 -0.50 -15.57
N VAL A 186 4.48 -0.84 -14.62
CA VAL A 186 5.91 -1.09 -14.89
C VAL A 186 6.11 -2.57 -15.24
N SER A 187 5.51 -3.46 -14.45
CA SER A 187 5.42 -4.89 -14.68
C SER A 187 4.15 -5.44 -14.02
N PRO A 188 3.76 -6.71 -14.23
CA PRO A 188 2.63 -7.29 -13.51
C PRO A 188 2.72 -7.19 -11.98
N LEU A 189 3.95 -7.22 -11.44
CA LEU A 189 4.19 -7.14 -10.00
C LEU A 189 4.61 -5.74 -9.51
N LEU A 190 4.83 -4.77 -10.41
CA LEU A 190 5.16 -3.39 -10.07
C LEU A 190 4.21 -2.40 -10.76
N VAL A 191 3.32 -1.81 -9.96
CA VAL A 191 2.35 -0.80 -10.42
C VAL A 191 2.46 0.45 -9.55
N VAL A 192 2.46 1.62 -10.18
CA VAL A 192 2.32 2.94 -9.53
C VAL A 192 1.16 3.66 -10.21
N LYS A 193 0.10 3.99 -9.47
CA LYS A 193 -1.15 4.47 -10.05
C LYS A 193 -1.77 5.61 -9.24
N GLY A 194 -2.06 6.71 -9.91
CA GLY A 194 -2.88 7.81 -9.38
C GLY A 194 -4.38 7.47 -9.37
N HIS A 195 -5.04 7.88 -8.30
CA HIS A 195 -6.47 7.82 -8.06
C HIS A 195 -6.88 9.22 -7.58
N ASP A 196 -7.37 10.03 -8.51
CA ASP A 196 -7.81 11.41 -8.26
C ASP A 196 -9.31 11.51 -8.61
N LEU A 197 -10.12 10.75 -7.87
CA LEU A 197 -11.52 10.51 -8.21
C LEU A 197 -12.48 11.57 -7.60
N ARG A 198 -12.01 12.36 -6.63
CA ARG A 198 -12.79 13.38 -5.91
C ARG A 198 -12.03 14.67 -5.76
N GLN A 199 -12.79 15.75 -5.56
CA GLN A 199 -12.28 17.08 -5.28
C GLN A 199 -11.98 17.32 -3.78
N ASP A 200 -12.68 16.62 -2.88
CA ASP A 200 -12.47 16.75 -1.44
C ASP A 200 -11.34 15.83 -0.98
N ASP A 201 -10.27 16.42 -0.44
CA ASP A 201 -9.06 15.71 -0.01
C ASP A 201 -9.37 14.59 1.01
N ARG A 202 -10.27 14.85 1.95
CA ARG A 202 -10.62 13.87 2.98
C ARG A 202 -11.42 12.71 2.37
N ALA A 203 -12.38 13.00 1.50
CA ALA A 203 -13.17 11.99 0.83
C ALA A 203 -12.31 11.15 -0.12
N GLU A 204 -11.37 11.76 -0.86
CA GLU A 204 -10.44 11.01 -1.72
C GLU A 204 -9.55 10.08 -0.90
N HIS A 205 -8.99 10.59 0.18
CA HIS A 205 -8.19 9.79 1.10
C HIS A 205 -8.99 8.61 1.68
N ILE A 206 -10.23 8.82 2.12
CA ILE A 206 -11.07 7.74 2.66
C ILE A 206 -11.47 6.73 1.58
N ALA A 207 -11.69 7.17 0.34
CA ALA A 207 -12.03 6.30 -0.76
C ALA A 207 -10.91 5.34 -1.15
N ALA A 208 -9.65 5.71 -0.87
CA ALA A 208 -8.52 4.79 -0.97
C ALA A 208 -8.71 3.54 -0.13
N LEU A 209 -9.25 3.70 1.07
CA LEU A 209 -9.47 2.58 1.96
C LEU A 209 -10.73 1.78 1.61
N ARG A 210 -11.81 2.47 1.21
CA ARG A 210 -13.17 1.89 1.18
C ARG A 210 -13.74 1.60 -0.20
N GLU A 211 -13.27 2.29 -1.22
CA GLU A 211 -13.91 2.27 -2.54
C GLU A 211 -13.00 1.64 -3.59
N TRP A 212 -11.84 2.25 -3.88
CA TRP A 212 -10.93 1.68 -4.87
C TRP A 212 -9.92 0.70 -4.27
N GLY A 213 -9.60 0.80 -2.99
CA GLY A 213 -8.62 -0.05 -2.30
C GLY A 213 -8.90 -1.55 -2.32
N PRO A 214 -10.13 -2.01 -2.04
CA PRO A 214 -10.46 -3.43 -2.10
C PRO A 214 -10.22 -4.03 -3.50
N ALA A 215 -10.70 -3.36 -4.56
CA ALA A 215 -10.53 -3.83 -5.94
C ALA A 215 -9.07 -3.76 -6.40
N PHE A 216 -8.35 -2.69 -6.01
CA PHE A 216 -6.91 -2.56 -6.28
C PHE A 216 -6.11 -3.67 -5.59
N THR A 217 -6.46 -3.99 -4.34
CA THR A 217 -5.85 -5.09 -3.57
C THR A 217 -6.12 -6.44 -4.23
N THR A 218 -7.37 -6.75 -4.60
CA THR A 218 -7.70 -8.01 -5.30
C THR A 218 -6.92 -8.15 -6.59
N SER A 219 -6.82 -7.07 -7.39
CA SER A 219 -6.07 -7.08 -8.66
C SER A 219 -4.59 -7.33 -8.46
N ALA A 220 -3.99 -6.72 -7.44
CA ALA A 220 -2.58 -6.91 -7.09
C ALA A 220 -2.30 -8.35 -6.65
N LEU A 221 -3.18 -8.94 -5.86
CA LEU A 221 -3.04 -10.33 -5.41
C LEU A 221 -3.29 -11.35 -6.52
N ALA A 222 -4.21 -11.06 -7.45
CA ALA A 222 -4.38 -11.86 -8.66
C ALA A 222 -3.10 -11.87 -9.51
N ALA A 223 -2.44 -10.72 -9.66
CA ALA A 223 -1.15 -10.63 -10.33
C ALA A 223 -0.05 -11.44 -9.62
N LEU A 224 -0.05 -11.46 -8.29
CA LEU A 224 0.87 -12.29 -7.49
C LEU A 224 0.58 -13.80 -7.65
N ASP A 225 -0.64 -14.19 -8.00
CA ASP A 225 -1.01 -15.56 -8.36
C ASP A 225 -0.71 -15.90 -9.84
N GLY A 226 -0.09 -14.97 -10.59
CA GLY A 226 0.22 -15.15 -12.02
C GLY A 226 -1.01 -15.03 -12.93
N VAL A 227 -2.15 -14.58 -12.39
CA VAL A 227 -3.34 -14.24 -13.17
C VAL A 227 -3.16 -12.82 -13.70
N ALA A 228 -3.54 -12.58 -14.96
CA ALA A 228 -3.55 -11.22 -15.48
C ALA A 228 -4.35 -10.32 -14.53
N PRO A 229 -3.90 -9.08 -14.26
CA PRO A 229 -4.68 -8.14 -13.47
C PRO A 229 -6.12 -8.14 -13.97
N LEU A 230 -7.07 -8.39 -13.06
CA LEU A 230 -8.48 -8.15 -13.37
C LEU A 230 -8.53 -6.71 -13.86
N GLU A 231 -8.93 -6.48 -15.11
CA GLU A 231 -9.00 -5.13 -15.64
C GLU A 231 -9.72 -4.28 -14.60
N VAL A 232 -9.04 -3.26 -14.07
CA VAL A 232 -9.68 -2.24 -13.26
C VAL A 232 -10.65 -1.59 -14.22
N ALA A 233 -11.89 -2.09 -14.22
CA ALA A 233 -12.92 -1.72 -15.17
C ALA A 233 -12.86 -0.21 -15.31
N ARG A 234 -12.64 0.26 -16.54
CA ARG A 234 -12.68 1.68 -16.84
C ARG A 234 -14.01 2.18 -16.33
N GLY A 235 -13.99 2.92 -15.24
CA GLY A 235 -15.11 3.71 -14.76
C GLY A 235 -15.31 4.89 -15.70
N THR A 236 -15.62 4.63 -16.96
CA THR A 236 -16.43 5.56 -17.76
C THR A 236 -17.88 5.28 -17.39
N ALA A 237 -18.27 5.69 -16.19
CA ALA A 237 -19.63 6.16 -16.03
C ALA A 237 -19.65 7.49 -16.78
N GLN A 238 -20.02 7.44 -18.06
CA GLN A 238 -20.60 8.59 -18.70
C GLN A 238 -21.77 9.01 -17.80
N ILE A 239 -21.65 10.18 -17.19
CA ILE A 239 -22.84 10.92 -16.79
C ILE A 239 -23.51 11.24 -18.12
N GLU A 240 -24.43 10.39 -18.55
CA GLU A 240 -25.37 10.73 -19.60
C GLU A 240 -26.03 12.04 -19.18
N GLY A 241 -25.83 13.06 -20.01
CA GLY A 241 -26.48 14.36 -19.86
C GLY A 241 -27.99 14.16 -19.87
N GLY A 242 -28.59 14.26 -18.68
CA GLY A 242 -30.00 14.51 -18.52
C GLY A 242 -30.24 16.01 -18.61
N ASP A 243 -30.30 16.55 -19.83
CA ASP A 243 -31.04 17.77 -20.09
C ASP A 243 -32.54 17.45 -19.90
N GLY A 244 -33.08 17.87 -18.76
CA GLY A 244 -34.50 17.82 -18.45
C GLY A 244 -34.87 19.00 -17.55
N PRO A 245 -35.93 19.76 -17.87
CA PRO A 245 -36.12 21.10 -17.32
C PRO A 245 -36.49 21.07 -15.85
N ILE A 246 -35.98 22.07 -15.14
CA ILE A 246 -36.44 22.47 -13.80
C ILE A 246 -37.89 22.95 -13.93
N LEU A 247 -38.79 22.23 -13.27
CA LEU A 247 -40.07 22.73 -12.77
C LEU A 247 -40.18 22.39 -11.28
#